data_AF-A0A7C9HR88-F1
#
_entry.id   AF-A0A7C9HR88-F1
#
_cell.length_a   1.000
_cell.length_b   1.000
_cell.length_c   1.000
_cell.angle_alpha   90.00
_cell.angle_beta   90.00
_cell.angle_gamma   90.00
#
_symmetry.space_group_name_H-M   'P 1'
#
loop_
_entity.id
_entity.type
_entity.pdbx_description
1 polymer ?
#
loop_
_entity_poly.entity_id
_entity_poly.type
_entity_poly.pdbx_seq_one_letter_code
_entity_poly.pdbx_strand_id
1 'polypeptide(L)'
;MPNSVVILIAIVWIALMVVVGTRQRRIDMARLRASFDALRFETAEGVVAGDKLLVVKEVAFEKSREGSMSLRSRMGETFWYCVGPGQSYWVAMPMRMPRKGPIEWVVHPLSEERMRAALSGDRQASAMAFGA
;
A
#
# COMPACT_ATOMS: atom_id res chain seq x y z
N MET A 1 -10.14 21.46 41.21
CA MET A 1 -11.35 21.32 40.35
C MET A 1 -11.16 21.77 38.88
N PRO A 2 -10.43 22.85 38.52
CA PRO A 2 -10.30 23.24 37.10
C PRO A 2 -9.47 22.26 36.24
N ASN A 3 -8.49 21.58 36.84
CA ASN A 3 -7.63 20.63 36.13
C ASN A 3 -8.42 19.43 35.56
N SER A 4 -9.46 18.96 36.26
CA SER A 4 -10.26 17.81 35.83
C SER A 4 -11.09 18.11 34.58
N VAL A 5 -11.62 19.33 34.47
CA VAL A 5 -12.37 19.78 33.28
C VAL A 5 -11.44 19.95 32.08
N VAL A 6 -10.26 20.54 32.28
CA VAL A 6 -9.25 20.70 31.22
C VAL A 6 -8.75 19.34 30.72
N ILE A 7 -8.49 18.39 31.63
CA ILE A 7 -8.07 17.02 31.27
C ILE A 7 -9.14 16.30 30.47
N LEU A 8 -10.42 16.39 30.87
CA LEU A 8 -11.53 15.78 30.12
C LEU A 8 -11.65 16.36 28.71
N ILE A 9 -11.53 17.68 28.56
CA ILE A 9 -11.55 18.34 27.25
C ILE A 9 -10.38 17.84 26.39
N ALA A 10 -9.16 17.74 26.95
CA ALA A 10 -7.99 17.26 26.22
C ALA A 10 -8.16 15.80 25.74
N ILE A 11 -8.70 14.91 26.59
CA ILE A 11 -8.95 13.50 26.24
C ILE A 11 -9.97 13.41 25.09
N VAL A 12 -11.05 14.20 25.15
CA VAL A 12 -12.07 14.23 24.09
C VAL A 12 -11.46 14.69 22.76
N TRP A 13 -10.61 15.72 22.77
CA TRP A 13 -9.92 16.19 21.57
C TRP A 13 -8.95 15.16 21.00
N ILE A 14 -8.17 14.50 21.84
CA ILE A 14 -7.24 13.43 21.41
C ILE A 14 -8.04 12.26 20.82
N ALA A 15 -9.10 11.81 21.49
CA ALA A 15 -9.96 10.75 21.00
C ALA A 15 -10.59 11.13 19.65
N LEU A 16 -11.07 12.37 19.50
CA LEU A 16 -11.61 12.87 18.24
C LEU A 16 -10.54 12.87 17.13
N MET A 17 -9.33 13.33 17.41
CA MET A 17 -8.23 13.30 16.44
C MET A 17 -7.87 11.88 16.00
N VAL A 18 -7.85 10.91 16.93
CA VAL A 18 -7.60 9.50 16.63
C VAL A 18 -8.71 8.93 15.75
N VAL A 19 -9.98 9.21 16.06
CA VAL A 19 -11.12 8.74 15.26
C VAL A 19 -11.10 9.34 13.85
N VAL A 20 -10.88 10.65 13.72
CA VAL A 20 -10.79 11.32 12.42
C VAL A 20 -9.60 10.79 11.62
N GLY A 21 -8.43 10.67 12.26
CA GLY A 21 -7.22 10.15 11.61
C GLY A 21 -7.36 8.71 11.14
N THR A 22 -7.95 7.84 11.95
CA THR A 22 -8.20 6.43 11.56
C THR A 22 -9.25 6.32 10.46
N ARG A 23 -10.33 7.12 10.51
CA ARG A 23 -11.34 7.16 9.45
C ARG A 23 -10.75 7.64 8.14
N GLN A 24 -9.94 8.69 8.17
CA GLN A 24 -9.30 9.23 6.97
C GLN A 24 -8.35 8.20 6.35
N ARG A 25 -7.51 7.54 7.16
CA ARG A 25 -6.64 6.45 6.69
C ARG A 25 -7.41 5.32 6.02
N ARG A 26 -8.56 4.93 6.58
CA ARG A 26 -9.42 3.89 5.98
C ARG A 26 -9.97 4.33 4.62
N ILE A 27 -10.42 5.58 4.50
CA ILE A 27 -10.92 6.13 3.23
C ILE A 27 -9.80 6.18 2.19
N ASP A 28 -8.62 6.64 2.58
CA ASP A 28 -7.46 6.74 1.69
C ASP A 28 -7.01 5.35 1.23
N MET A 29 -6.98 4.36 2.12
CA MET A 29 -6.66 2.98 1.79
C MET A 29 -7.72 2.35 0.88
N ALA A 30 -9.01 2.61 1.13
CA ALA A 30 -10.08 2.12 0.27
C ALA A 30 -10.01 2.72 -1.14
N ARG A 31 -9.66 4.00 -1.26
CA ARG A 31 -9.41 4.66 -2.56
C ARG A 31 -8.19 4.06 -3.26
N LEU A 32 -7.12 3.83 -2.51
CA LEU A 32 -5.91 3.19 -3.04
C LEU A 32 -6.24 1.80 -3.59
N ARG A 33 -6.96 0.99 -2.81
CA ARG A 33 -7.38 -0.34 -3.23
C ARG A 33 -8.28 -0.32 -4.46
N ALA A 34 -9.33 0.52 -4.46
CA ALA A 34 -10.22 0.66 -5.61
C ALA A 34 -9.47 1.08 -6.89
N SER A 35 -8.45 1.94 -6.75
CA SER A 35 -7.62 2.35 -7.90
C SER A 35 -6.73 1.22 -8.42
N PHE A 36 -6.20 0.38 -7.53
CA PHE A 36 -5.41 -0.79 -7.91
C PHE A 36 -6.28 -1.84 -8.59
N ASP A 37 -7.48 -2.10 -8.05
CA ASP A 37 -8.42 -3.08 -8.59
C ASP A 37 -8.85 -2.72 -10.03
N ALA A 38 -8.87 -1.43 -10.36
CA ALA A 38 -9.15 -0.92 -11.70
C ALA A 38 -8.01 -1.15 -12.71
N LEU A 39 -6.79 -1.49 -12.27
CA LEU A 39 -5.67 -1.75 -13.17
C LEU A 39 -5.89 -3.03 -14.00
N ARG A 40 -5.12 -3.13 -15.08
CA ARG A 40 -5.11 -4.27 -15.99
C ARG A 40 -3.68 -4.79 -16.13
N PHE A 41 -3.53 -6.10 -16.02
CA PHE A 41 -2.24 -6.80 -16.01
C PHE A 41 -2.25 -7.86 -17.11
N GLU A 42 -1.20 -7.88 -17.92
CA GLU A 42 -1.01 -8.91 -18.94
C GLU A 42 -0.41 -10.17 -18.33
N THR A 43 -1.10 -11.29 -18.48
CA THR A 43 -0.65 -12.61 -18.01
C THR A 43 -0.54 -13.57 -19.20
N ALA A 44 0.11 -14.72 -18.99
CA ALA A 44 0.14 -15.77 -20.00
C ALA A 44 -1.26 -16.30 -20.38
N GLU A 45 -2.26 -16.15 -19.49
CA GLU A 45 -3.64 -16.59 -19.69
C GLU A 45 -4.55 -15.47 -20.24
N GLY A 46 -3.99 -14.28 -20.46
CA GLY A 46 -4.71 -13.09 -20.94
C GLY A 46 -4.67 -11.92 -19.96
N VAL A 47 -5.44 -10.87 -20.26
CA VAL A 47 -5.49 -9.65 -19.44
C VAL A 47 -6.40 -9.86 -18.24
N VAL A 48 -5.86 -9.63 -17.04
CA VAL A 48 -6.60 -9.73 -15.78
C VAL A 48 -6.69 -8.38 -15.07
N ALA A 49 -7.73 -8.22 -14.27
CA ALA A 49 -7.95 -7.04 -13.45
C ALA A 49 -7.20 -7.13 -12.11
N GLY A 50 -6.88 -5.99 -11.50
CA GLY A 50 -6.18 -5.93 -10.21
C GLY A 50 -6.93 -6.62 -9.06
N ASP A 51 -8.26 -6.67 -9.11
CA ASP A 51 -9.08 -7.39 -8.12
C ASP A 51 -8.86 -8.91 -8.14
N LYS A 52 -8.34 -9.44 -9.26
CA LYS A 52 -7.96 -10.85 -9.42
C LYS A 52 -6.52 -11.15 -8.99
N LEU A 53 -5.73 -10.13 -8.67
CA LEU A 53 -4.39 -10.30 -8.16
C LEU A 53 -4.42 -10.42 -6.64
N LEU A 54 -3.65 -11.39 -6.13
CA LEU A 54 -3.37 -11.54 -4.71
C LEU A 54 -2.21 -10.61 -4.33
N VAL A 55 -2.47 -9.64 -3.46
CA VAL A 55 -1.39 -8.84 -2.86
C VAL A 55 -0.82 -9.63 -1.69
N VAL A 56 0.41 -10.12 -1.84
CA VAL A 56 1.05 -10.99 -0.84
C VAL A 56 1.88 -10.22 0.18
N LYS A 57 2.31 -9.01 -0.17
CA LYS A 57 3.09 -8.15 0.74
C LYS A 57 2.89 -6.69 0.39
N GLU A 58 2.64 -5.89 1.42
CA GLU A 58 2.62 -4.43 1.34
C GLU A 58 3.79 -3.87 2.15
N VAL A 59 4.66 -3.11 1.51
CA VAL A 59 5.80 -2.47 2.17
C VAL A 59 5.59 -0.97 2.14
N ALA A 60 5.22 -0.39 3.28
CA ALA A 60 5.17 1.06 3.43
C ALA A 60 6.59 1.60 3.67
N PHE A 61 7.00 2.60 2.89
CA PHE A 61 8.25 3.31 3.14
C PHE A 61 8.01 4.31 4.26
N GLU A 62 8.65 4.10 5.42
CA GLU A 62 8.57 5.07 6.50
C GLU A 62 9.25 6.36 6.05
N LYS A 63 8.53 7.47 6.19
CA LYS A 63 8.98 8.79 5.78
C LYS A 63 10.12 9.21 6.70
N SER A 64 11.37 8.90 6.33
CA SER A 64 12.54 9.41 7.04
C SER A 64 12.39 10.92 7.18
N ARG A 65 12.46 11.39 8.42
CA ARG A 65 12.19 12.77 8.85
C ARG A 65 13.25 13.77 8.36
N GLU A 66 14.25 13.29 7.59
CA GLU A 66 15.35 14.09 7.08
C GLU A 66 15.02 14.67 5.70
N GLY A 67 15.00 16.00 5.65
CA GLY A 67 14.54 16.85 4.54
C GLY A 67 15.37 16.81 3.26
N SER A 68 15.71 15.64 2.74
CA SER A 68 16.21 15.51 1.37
C SER A 68 15.07 15.12 0.42
N MET A 69 14.66 16.06 -0.42
CA MET A 69 13.67 15.86 -1.48
C MET A 69 14.32 15.06 -2.63
N SER A 70 14.59 13.77 -2.41
CA SER A 70 15.11 12.87 -3.44
C SER A 70 13.97 12.31 -4.32
N LEU A 71 14.30 11.69 -5.46
CA LEU A 71 13.35 10.95 -6.33
C LEU A 71 12.47 9.95 -5.54
N ARG A 72 12.96 9.46 -4.38
CA ARG A 72 12.19 8.62 -3.43
C ARG A 72 10.99 9.33 -2.81
N SER A 73 10.98 10.66 -2.80
CA SER A 73 9.83 11.47 -2.36
C SER A 73 8.72 11.58 -3.43
N ARG A 74 8.92 11.06 -4.65
CA ARG A 74 7.92 11.03 -5.73
C ARG A 74 7.32 9.64 -5.97
N MET A 75 8.08 8.58 -5.71
CA MET A 75 7.54 7.22 -5.65
C MET A 75 6.63 7.13 -4.43
N GLY A 76 5.46 6.51 -4.58
CA GLY A 76 4.49 6.43 -3.51
C GLY A 76 5.04 5.71 -2.30
N GLU A 77 4.44 6.01 -1.16
CA GLU A 77 4.91 5.60 0.16
C GLU A 77 4.67 4.09 0.41
N THR A 78 4.33 3.29 -0.60
CA THR A 78 3.99 1.87 -0.45
C THR A 78 4.28 1.05 -1.72
N PHE A 79 4.84 -0.15 -1.56
CA PHE A 79 5.07 -1.13 -2.63
C PHE A 79 4.17 -2.34 -2.38
N TRP A 80 3.41 -2.75 -3.40
CA TRP A 80 2.57 -3.93 -3.36
C TRP A 80 3.18 -5.03 -4.22
N TYR A 81 3.50 -6.16 -3.61
CA TYR A 81 3.93 -7.36 -4.32
C TYR A 81 2.71 -8.22 -4.60
N CYS A 82 2.49 -8.54 -5.86
CA CYS A 82 1.26 -9.14 -6.34
C CYS A 82 1.54 -10.43 -7.11
N VAL A 83 0.65 -11.41 -6.95
CA VAL A 83 0.63 -12.67 -7.67
C VAL A 83 -0.69 -12.79 -8.41
N GLY A 84 -0.62 -13.14 -9.68
CA GLY A 84 -1.78 -13.37 -10.54
C GLY A 84 -1.79 -14.79 -11.09
N PRO A 85 -2.79 -15.11 -11.93
CA PRO A 85 -2.91 -16.41 -12.58
C PRO A 85 -1.65 -16.82 -13.34
N GLY A 86 -1.45 -18.14 -13.48
CA GLY A 86 -0.31 -18.70 -14.20
C GLY A 86 1.06 -18.36 -13.60
N GLN A 87 1.18 -18.16 -12.28
CA GLN A 87 2.45 -17.81 -11.62
C GLN A 87 3.07 -16.52 -12.19
N SER A 88 2.24 -15.52 -12.41
CA SER A 88 2.71 -14.20 -12.87
C SER A 88 2.89 -13.26 -11.68
N TYR A 89 3.98 -12.49 -11.67
CA TYR A 89 4.40 -11.70 -10.53
C TYR A 89 4.60 -10.23 -10.90
N TRP A 90 4.19 -9.32 -10.02
CA TRP A 90 4.42 -7.88 -10.21
C TRP A 90 4.80 -7.18 -8.91
N VAL A 91 5.43 -6.02 -9.06
CA VAL A 91 5.44 -4.98 -8.05
C VAL A 91 4.65 -3.78 -8.58
N ALA A 92 3.71 -3.30 -7.77
CA ALA A 92 2.92 -2.13 -8.05
C ALA A 92 3.23 -1.03 -7.03
N MET A 93 3.44 0.18 -7.53
CA MET A 93 3.78 1.34 -6.73
C MET A 93 2.87 2.49 -7.13
N PRO A 94 2.04 3.04 -6.22
CA PRO A 94 1.34 4.27 -6.52
C PRO A 94 2.37 5.38 -6.67
N MET A 95 2.16 6.36 -7.53
CA MET A 95 2.95 7.59 -7.54
C MET A 95 2.34 8.60 -6.57
N ARG A 96 3.20 9.44 -5.97
CA ARG A 96 2.75 10.42 -4.97
C ARG A 96 1.87 11.48 -5.64
N MET A 97 0.60 11.50 -5.27
CA MET A 97 -0.41 12.34 -5.89
C MET A 97 -0.45 13.79 -5.37
N PRO A 98 -0.90 14.74 -6.21
CA PRO A 98 -1.55 15.96 -5.73
C PRO A 98 -2.90 15.62 -5.07
N ARG A 99 -3.27 16.34 -4.00
CA ARG A 99 -4.42 16.11 -3.10
C ARG A 99 -5.80 15.76 -3.71
N LYS A 100 -6.00 15.86 -5.03
CA LYS A 100 -7.30 15.68 -5.72
C LYS A 100 -7.24 14.96 -7.09
N GLY A 101 -6.11 14.34 -7.47
CA GLY A 101 -5.96 13.67 -8.78
C GLY A 101 -6.26 12.16 -8.77
N PRO A 102 -6.37 11.52 -9.95
CA PRO A 102 -6.39 10.06 -10.06
C PRO A 102 -5.07 9.45 -9.57
N ILE A 103 -5.15 8.22 -9.05
CA ILE A 103 -3.98 7.47 -8.57
C ILE A 103 -3.24 6.90 -9.78
N GLU A 104 -2.08 7.45 -10.08
CA GLU A 104 -1.17 6.87 -11.07
C GLU A 104 -0.38 5.74 -10.43
N TRP A 105 -0.23 4.63 -11.17
CA TRP A 105 0.50 3.45 -10.73
C TRP A 105 1.66 3.17 -11.68
N VAL A 106 2.81 2.84 -11.09
CA VAL A 106 3.90 2.17 -11.79
C VAL A 106 3.79 0.69 -11.48
N VAL A 107 3.62 -0.10 -12.54
CA VAL A 107 3.58 -1.56 -12.44
C VAL A 107 4.77 -2.13 -13.19
N HIS A 108 5.53 -2.99 -12.53
CA HIS A 108 6.62 -3.72 -13.15
C HIS A 108 6.43 -5.23 -12.99
N PRO A 109 6.52 -6.00 -14.08
CA PRO A 109 6.57 -7.46 -14.00
C PRO A 109 7.86 -7.89 -13.29
N LEU A 110 7.77 -8.97 -12.53
CA LEU A 110 8.88 -9.58 -11.82
C LEU A 110 9.04 -11.03 -12.26
N SER A 111 10.29 -11.51 -12.25
CA SER A 111 10.54 -12.94 -12.30
C SER A 111 10.28 -13.56 -10.92
N GLU A 112 10.09 -14.87 -10.90
CA GLU A 112 9.88 -15.63 -9.68
C GLU A 112 11.06 -15.48 -8.70
N GLU A 113 12.30 -15.47 -9.21
CA GLU A 113 13.49 -15.31 -8.38
C GLU A 113 13.51 -13.94 -7.68
N ARG A 114 13.09 -12.88 -8.39
CA ARG A 114 12.98 -11.55 -7.82
C ARG A 114 11.85 -11.46 -6.79
N MET A 115 10.73 -12.14 -7.02
CA MET A 115 9.65 -12.24 -6.05
C MET A 115 10.14 -12.97 -4.78
N ARG A 116 10.79 -14.13 -4.92
CA ARG A 116 11.38 -14.85 -3.78
C ARG A 116 12.37 -14.02 -2.99
N ALA A 117 13.25 -13.28 -3.68
CA ALA A 117 14.20 -12.39 -3.02
C ALA A 117 13.47 -11.28 -2.23
N ALA A 118 12.41 -10.67 -2.79
CA ALA A 118 11.64 -9.63 -2.13
C ALA A 118 10.82 -10.12 -0.92
N LEU A 119 10.41 -11.39 -0.96
CA LEU A 119 9.68 -12.05 0.13
C LEU A 119 10.61 -12.76 1.12
N SER A 120 11.93 -12.71 0.91
CA SER A 120 12.89 -13.32 1.83
C SER A 120 12.69 -12.80 3.26
N GLY A 121 12.64 -13.71 4.21
CA GLY A 121 12.35 -13.42 5.62
C GLY A 121 10.86 -13.26 5.96
N ASP A 122 9.97 -13.20 4.98
CA ASP A 122 8.51 -13.16 5.17
C ASP A 122 7.88 -14.50 4.77
N ARG A 123 7.81 -15.42 5.74
CA ARG A 123 7.29 -16.78 5.52
C ARG A 123 5.82 -16.78 5.11
N GLN A 124 5.01 -15.87 5.66
CA GLN A 124 3.59 -15.80 5.34
C GLN A 124 3.39 -15.32 3.89
N ALA A 125 4.07 -14.25 3.49
CA ALA A 125 3.99 -13.77 2.12
C ALA A 125 4.51 -14.81 1.12
N SER A 126 5.59 -15.52 1.47
CA SER A 126 6.13 -16.61 0.64
C SER A 126 5.15 -17.78 0.49
N ALA A 127 4.49 -18.20 1.58
CA ALA A 127 3.46 -19.24 1.54
C ALA A 127 2.26 -18.82 0.67
N MET A 128 1.81 -17.56 0.79
CA MET A 128 0.72 -17.03 -0.04
C MET A 128 1.12 -16.95 -1.52
N ALA A 129 2.38 -16.63 -1.82
CA ALA A 129 2.85 -16.47 -3.20
C ALA A 129 3.15 -17.80 -3.90
N PHE A 130 3.64 -18.81 -3.17
CA PHE A 130 4.19 -20.04 -3.75
C PHE A 130 3.55 -21.34 -3.22
N GLY A 131 2.60 -21.25 -2.29
CA GLY A 131 1.90 -22.42 -1.72
C GLY A 131 2.74 -23.29 -0.79
N ALA A 132 3.80 -22.74 -0.20
CA ALA A 132 4.72 -23.44 0.71
C ALA A 132 4.16 -23.62 2.13
#